data_AF-A0A1Y3TVP2-F1
#
_entry.id   AF-A0A1Y3TVP2-F1
#
_cell.length_a   1.000
_cell.length_b   1.000
_cell.length_c   1.000
_cell.angle_alpha   90.00
_cell.angle_beta   90.00
_cell.angle_gamma   90.00
#
_symmetry.space_group_name_H-M   'P 1'
#
loop_
_entity.id
_entity.type
_entity.pdbx_description
1 polymer ?
#
loop_
_entity_poly.entity_id
_entity_poly.type
_entity_poly.pdbx_seq_one_letter_code
_entity_poly.pdbx_strand_id
1 'polypeptide(L)'
;MSYFTCVETAKKELLCALIGLSRAIEGNESKCTRHTQKIFLDGLYMITLSEMMITYQEIMCHITLLHGEKQRLVPRCATCKKKCGRNDDFPKDKMESLSEYAYQLLQSILSIGLFVSHQGIDIKTKNQATDFLYKALFQVGNTNKQNPLFYENYRKEGGKIFQIILNQYFSLEYK
;
A
#
# COMPACT_ATOMS: atom_id res chain seq x y z
N MET A 1 21.96 16.41 6.72
CA MET A 1 20.86 15.43 6.77
C MET A 1 21.47 14.07 7.10
N SER A 2 21.01 13.37 8.14
CA SER A 2 21.62 12.09 8.53
C SER A 2 21.10 10.93 7.66
N TYR A 3 21.82 9.81 7.61
CA TYR A 3 21.40 8.61 6.89
C TYR A 3 19.99 8.14 7.29
N PHE A 4 19.69 8.15 8.60
CA PHE A 4 18.37 7.80 9.12
C PHE A 4 17.26 8.72 8.60
N THR A 5 17.51 10.02 8.53
CA THR A 5 16.54 10.99 7.96
C THR A 5 16.29 10.72 6.47
N CYS A 6 17.29 10.28 5.71
CA CYS A 6 17.13 9.92 4.30
C CYS A 6 16.23 8.70 4.12
N VAL A 7 16.44 7.64 4.92
CA VAL A 7 15.62 6.41 4.85
C VAL A 7 14.18 6.69 5.28
N GLU A 8 13.96 7.45 6.35
CA GLU A 8 12.62 7.85 6.79
C GLU A 8 11.88 8.63 5.70
N THR A 9 12.57 9.59 5.07
CA THR A 9 12.00 10.38 3.96
C THR A 9 11.65 9.49 2.76
N ALA A 10 12.52 8.55 2.40
CA ALA A 10 12.28 7.60 1.32
C ALA A 10 11.10 6.66 1.62
N LYS A 11 10.92 6.21 2.87
CA LYS A 11 9.73 5.43 3.26
C LYS A 11 8.45 6.23 3.09
N LYS A 12 8.44 7.52 3.44
CA LYS A 12 7.28 8.40 3.19
C LYS A 12 6.99 8.52 1.68
N GLU A 13 8.02 8.63 0.85
CA GLU A 13 7.90 8.59 -0.62
C GLU A 13 7.33 7.27 -1.14
N LEU A 14 7.84 6.14 -0.62
CA LEU A 14 7.34 4.82 -0.97
C LEU A 14 5.86 4.66 -0.64
N LEU A 15 5.43 5.14 0.52
CA LEU A 15 4.03 5.10 0.89
C LEU A 15 3.17 5.97 -0.04
N CYS A 16 3.66 7.15 -0.43
CA CYS A 16 2.99 8.00 -1.41
C CYS A 16 2.86 7.32 -2.78
N ALA A 17 3.89 6.59 -3.21
CA ALA A 17 3.90 5.80 -4.45
C ALA A 17 2.92 4.61 -4.37
N LEU A 18 2.84 3.92 -3.23
CA LEU A 18 1.88 2.83 -3.01
C LEU A 18 0.43 3.33 -3.07
N ILE A 19 0.12 4.46 -2.44
CA ILE A 19 -1.21 5.10 -2.58
C ILE A 19 -1.46 5.49 -4.04
N GLY A 20 -0.44 6.02 -4.74
CA GLY A 20 -0.49 6.31 -6.17
C GLY A 20 -0.84 5.09 -7.02
N LEU A 21 -0.21 3.94 -6.75
CA LEU A 21 -0.51 2.68 -7.42
C LEU A 21 -1.95 2.21 -7.13
N SER A 22 -2.41 2.27 -5.87
CA SER A 22 -3.79 1.93 -5.52
C SER A 22 -4.81 2.80 -6.28
N ARG A 23 -4.52 4.09 -6.50
CA ARG A 23 -5.38 4.98 -7.30
C ARG A 23 -5.39 4.63 -8.79
N ALA A 24 -4.30 4.07 -9.31
CA ALA A 24 -4.23 3.58 -10.69
C ALA A 24 -4.96 2.25 -10.87
N ILE A 25 -4.95 1.40 -9.83
CA ILE A 25 -5.66 0.12 -9.79
C ILE A 25 -7.18 0.32 -9.76
N GLU A 26 -7.68 1.36 -9.08
CA GLU A 26 -9.11 1.65 -9.01
C GLU A 26 -9.74 1.84 -10.42
N GLY A 27 -10.61 0.91 -10.80
CA GLY A 27 -11.22 0.80 -12.13
C GLY A 27 -10.36 0.12 -13.21
N ASN A 28 -9.22 -0.48 -12.81
CA ASN A 28 -8.31 -1.26 -13.64
C ASN A 28 -7.93 -2.61 -12.99
N GLU A 29 -8.74 -3.11 -12.05
CA GLU A 29 -8.46 -4.30 -11.26
C GLU A 29 -8.21 -5.53 -12.13
N SER A 30 -8.93 -5.64 -13.25
CA SER A 30 -8.76 -6.73 -14.22
C SER A 30 -7.40 -6.73 -14.94
N LYS A 31 -6.63 -5.63 -14.85
CA LYS A 31 -5.28 -5.50 -15.44
C LYS A 31 -4.17 -5.79 -14.42
N CYS A 32 -4.51 -5.97 -13.15
CA CYS A 32 -3.57 -6.36 -12.11
C CYS A 32 -3.06 -7.78 -12.36
N THR A 33 -1.75 -7.95 -12.28
CA THR A 33 -1.07 -9.23 -12.46
C THR A 33 -0.47 -9.69 -11.13
N ARG A 34 0.08 -10.92 -11.10
CA ARG A 34 0.89 -11.37 -9.96
C ARG A 34 2.09 -10.46 -9.70
N HIS A 35 2.64 -9.84 -10.74
CA HIS A 35 3.71 -8.85 -10.58
C HIS A 35 3.21 -7.61 -9.82
N THR A 36 2.03 -7.08 -10.19
CA THR A 36 1.38 -5.95 -9.49
C THR A 36 1.17 -6.25 -8.01
N GLN A 37 0.67 -7.44 -7.70
CA GLN A 37 0.44 -7.90 -6.32
C GLN A 37 1.76 -8.00 -5.56
N LYS A 38 2.78 -8.64 -6.16
CA LYS A 38 4.08 -8.81 -5.55
C LYS A 38 4.73 -7.47 -5.20
N ILE A 39 4.88 -6.55 -6.16
CA ILE A 39 5.58 -5.28 -5.88
C ILE A 39 4.80 -4.42 -4.87
N PHE A 40 3.47 -4.53 -4.84
CA PHE A 40 2.66 -3.82 -3.86
C PHE A 40 2.88 -4.36 -2.44
N LEU A 41 2.81 -5.69 -2.26
CA LEU A 41 3.04 -6.31 -0.96
C LEU A 41 4.48 -6.14 -0.49
N ASP A 42 5.46 -6.33 -1.36
CA ASP A 42 6.88 -6.09 -1.06
C ASP A 42 7.09 -4.64 -0.59
N GLY A 43 6.42 -3.67 -1.24
CA GLY A 43 6.48 -2.27 -0.84
C GLY A 43 5.88 -2.01 0.55
N LEU A 44 4.72 -2.61 0.85
CA LEU A 44 4.13 -2.53 2.20
C LEU A 44 5.04 -3.14 3.27
N TYR A 45 5.66 -4.30 2.96
CA TYR A 45 6.64 -4.93 3.84
C TYR A 45 7.86 -4.02 4.09
N MET A 46 8.42 -3.42 3.03
CA MET A 46 9.55 -2.49 3.13
C MET A 46 9.26 -1.28 4.02
N ILE A 47 8.03 -0.77 4.04
CA ILE A 47 7.62 0.31 4.97
C ILE A 47 7.78 -0.11 6.44
N THR A 48 7.55 -1.38 6.76
CA THR A 48 7.55 -1.92 8.13
C THR A 48 8.92 -2.35 8.65
N LEU A 49 9.93 -2.46 7.78
CA LEU A 49 11.30 -2.77 8.17
C LEU A 49 11.89 -1.65 9.01
N SER A 50 12.77 -1.95 9.97
CA SER A 50 13.53 -0.90 10.66
C SER A 50 14.53 -0.22 9.70
N GLU A 51 14.94 1.01 10.00
CA GLU A 51 15.89 1.78 9.18
C GLU A 51 17.27 1.11 9.06
N MET A 52 17.58 0.15 9.94
CA MET A 52 18.82 -0.63 9.90
C MET A 52 18.75 -1.82 8.94
N MET A 53 17.55 -2.23 8.53
CA MET A 53 17.33 -3.42 7.68
C MET A 53 17.12 -3.08 6.20
N ILE A 54 17.05 -1.80 5.86
CA ILE A 54 16.74 -1.34 4.50
C ILE A 54 17.52 -0.07 4.18
N THR A 55 17.98 0.03 2.94
CA THR A 55 18.72 1.19 2.45
C THR A 55 17.82 2.15 1.67
N TYR A 56 18.25 3.42 1.62
CA TYR A 56 17.64 4.42 0.74
C TYR A 56 17.55 3.93 -0.71
N GLN A 57 18.63 3.31 -1.23
CA GLN A 57 18.69 2.86 -2.61
C GLN A 57 17.67 1.75 -2.92
N GLU A 58 17.50 0.78 -2.01
CA GLU A 58 16.49 -0.27 -2.16
C GLU A 58 15.08 0.33 -2.25
N ILE A 59 14.76 1.32 -1.41
CA ILE A 59 13.47 2.00 -1.43
C ILE A 59 13.26 2.73 -2.77
N MET A 60 14.25 3.48 -3.24
CA MET A 60 14.14 4.23 -4.50
C MET A 60 14.03 3.31 -5.73
N CYS A 61 14.75 2.19 -5.73
CA CYS A 61 14.60 1.15 -6.76
C CYS A 61 13.16 0.60 -6.76
N HIS A 62 12.58 0.35 -5.58
CA HIS A 62 11.22 -0.16 -5.48
C HIS A 62 10.16 0.87 -5.91
N ILE A 63 10.35 2.14 -5.58
CA ILE A 63 9.51 3.25 -6.07
C ILE A 63 9.52 3.26 -7.61
N THR A 64 10.68 3.06 -8.23
CA THR A 64 10.80 2.99 -9.70
C THR A 64 9.98 1.84 -10.29
N LEU A 65 9.96 0.66 -9.64
CA LEU A 65 9.09 -0.46 -10.03
C LEU A 65 7.60 -0.09 -9.94
N LEU A 66 7.19 0.54 -8.83
CA LEU A 66 5.81 1.00 -8.65
C LEU A 66 5.39 2.01 -9.71
N HIS A 67 6.28 2.94 -10.08
CA HIS A 67 6.03 3.92 -11.14
C HIS A 67 5.88 3.27 -12.51
N GLY A 68 6.75 2.30 -12.85
CA GLY A 68 6.64 1.54 -14.09
C GLY A 68 5.33 0.77 -14.16
N GLU A 69 4.93 0.11 -13.07
CA GLU A 69 3.68 -0.65 -13.02
C GLU A 69 2.44 0.25 -13.08
N LYS A 70 2.47 1.40 -12.40
CA LYS A 70 1.44 2.43 -12.50
C LYS A 70 1.30 2.91 -13.95
N GLN A 71 2.41 3.19 -14.63
CA GLN A 71 2.41 3.57 -16.05
C GLN A 71 1.88 2.46 -16.95
N ARG A 72 2.10 1.18 -16.62
CA ARG A 72 1.52 0.05 -17.36
C ARG A 72 0.00 -0.02 -17.20
N LEU A 73 -0.51 0.16 -15.98
CA LEU A 73 -1.95 0.10 -15.68
C LEU A 73 -2.71 1.28 -16.29
N VAL A 74 -2.14 2.47 -16.12
CA VAL A 74 -2.68 3.74 -16.62
C VAL A 74 -1.57 4.45 -17.39
N PRO A 75 -1.34 4.07 -18.67
CA PRO A 75 -0.41 4.79 -19.51
C PRO A 75 -0.88 6.23 -19.57
N ARG A 76 0.03 7.17 -19.23
CA ARG A 76 -0.26 8.61 -19.20
C ARG A 76 -1.16 8.93 -20.36
N CYS A 77 -2.40 9.30 -20.06
CA CYS A 77 -3.39 9.59 -21.08
C CYS A 77 -2.90 10.85 -21.79
N ALA A 78 -2.09 10.68 -22.84
CA ALA A 78 -1.32 11.75 -23.48
C ALA A 78 -2.22 12.87 -24.05
N THR A 79 -3.53 12.60 -24.13
CA THR A 79 -4.58 13.48 -24.60
C THR A 79 -5.45 14.06 -23.48
N CYS A 80 -5.31 13.61 -22.23
CA CYS A 80 -6.16 14.08 -21.13
C CYS A 80 -5.68 15.44 -20.61
N LYS A 81 -6.39 16.50 -20.97
CA LYS A 81 -6.16 17.87 -20.48
C LYS A 81 -6.44 18.04 -18.98
N LYS A 82 -6.98 17.03 -18.29
CA LYS A 82 -7.36 17.08 -16.88
C LYS A 82 -6.32 16.33 -16.04
N LYS A 83 -5.76 16.97 -15.01
CA LYS A 83 -4.98 16.27 -13.98
C LYS A 83 -5.89 15.22 -13.34
N CYS A 84 -5.78 13.96 -13.76
CA CYS A 84 -6.45 12.87 -13.08
C CYS A 84 -5.51 12.31 -12.02
N GLY A 85 -6.03 12.08 -10.82
CA GLY A 85 -5.24 11.54 -9.71
C GLY A 85 -4.69 10.13 -9.93
N ARG A 86 -4.88 9.53 -11.09
CA ARG A 86 -4.49 8.15 -11.38
C ARG A 86 -3.03 7.99 -11.83
N ASN A 87 -2.38 9.09 -12.23
CA ASN A 87 -1.01 9.05 -12.76
C ASN A 87 0.04 9.52 -11.75
N ASP A 88 -0.37 10.31 -10.77
CA ASP A 88 0.52 10.94 -9.81
C ASP A 88 0.55 10.16 -8.51
N ASP A 89 1.70 10.20 -7.83
CA ASP A 89 1.79 9.73 -6.45
C ASP A 89 0.88 10.58 -5.54
N PHE A 90 0.62 10.05 -4.35
CA PHE A 90 -0.10 10.84 -3.37
C PHE A 90 0.77 12.04 -2.92
N PRO A 91 0.23 13.27 -2.88
CA PRO A 91 1.01 14.43 -2.47
C PRO A 91 1.51 14.32 -1.03
N LYS A 92 2.80 14.60 -0.79
CA LYS A 92 3.43 14.47 0.53
C LYS A 92 2.79 15.38 1.58
N ASP A 93 2.43 16.60 1.20
CA ASP A 93 1.72 17.57 2.03
C ASP A 93 0.35 17.03 2.51
N LYS A 94 -0.30 16.21 1.69
CA LYS A 94 -1.54 15.52 2.06
C LYS A 94 -1.33 14.33 2.97
N MET A 95 -0.15 13.71 2.94
CA MET A 95 0.21 12.63 3.87
C MET A 95 0.33 13.16 5.30
N GLU A 96 0.96 14.33 5.45
CA GLU A 96 1.15 14.98 6.76
C GLU A 96 -0.15 15.50 7.36
N SER A 97 -1.16 15.72 6.53
CA SER A 97 -2.49 16.23 6.92
C SER A 97 -3.60 15.18 6.84
N LEU A 98 -3.25 13.88 6.84
CA LEU A 98 -4.25 12.82 6.93
C LEU A 98 -5.10 12.99 8.20
N SER A 99 -6.42 12.86 8.04
CA SER A 99 -7.33 12.79 9.18
C SER A 99 -6.96 11.61 10.09
N GLU A 100 -7.25 11.71 11.38
CA GLU A 100 -7.00 10.65 12.36
C GLU A 100 -7.53 9.28 11.90
N TYR A 101 -8.75 9.23 11.35
CA TYR A 101 -9.36 7.97 10.88
C TYR A 101 -8.63 7.37 9.67
N ALA A 102 -8.17 8.19 8.74
CA ALA A 102 -7.38 7.74 7.59
C ALA A 102 -6.00 7.24 8.05
N TYR A 103 -5.38 7.90 9.02
CA TYR A 103 -4.11 7.49 9.61
C TYR A 103 -4.23 6.15 10.36
N GLN A 104 -5.29 5.96 11.15
CA GLN A 104 -5.57 4.68 11.83
C GLN A 104 -5.82 3.54 10.84
N LEU A 105 -6.55 3.80 9.75
CA LEU A 105 -6.74 2.82 8.68
C LEU A 105 -5.39 2.48 8.02
N LEU A 106 -4.55 3.47 7.75
CA LEU A 106 -3.20 3.27 7.22
C LEU A 106 -2.36 2.37 8.14
N GLN A 107 -2.37 2.58 9.45
CA GLN A 107 -1.68 1.69 10.40
C GLN A 107 -2.17 0.24 10.29
N SER A 108 -3.50 0.05 10.18
CA SER A 108 -4.09 -1.29 9.99
C SER A 108 -3.64 -1.95 8.68
N ILE A 109 -3.59 -1.17 7.59
CA ILE A 109 -3.08 -1.63 6.28
C ILE A 109 -1.62 -2.09 6.40
N LEU A 110 -0.76 -1.32 7.08
CA LEU A 110 0.65 -1.67 7.26
C LEU A 110 0.81 -2.96 8.08
N SER A 111 0.03 -3.14 9.15
CA SER A 111 0.03 -4.39 9.91
C SER A 111 -0.39 -5.59 9.05
N ILE A 112 -1.48 -5.49 8.29
CA ILE A 112 -1.90 -6.57 7.39
C ILE A 112 -0.83 -6.83 6.32
N GLY A 113 -0.26 -5.78 5.73
CA GLY A 113 0.79 -5.83 4.72
C GLY A 113 2.04 -6.57 5.19
N LEU A 114 2.47 -6.35 6.44
CA LEU A 114 3.59 -7.07 7.05
C LEU A 114 3.33 -8.59 7.09
N PHE A 115 2.23 -9.02 7.71
CA PHE A 115 1.98 -10.44 7.93
C PHE A 115 1.60 -11.18 6.65
N VAL A 116 0.81 -10.56 5.75
CA VAL A 116 0.41 -11.19 4.48
C VAL A 116 1.60 -11.41 3.54
N SER A 117 2.66 -10.61 3.69
CA SER A 117 3.88 -10.75 2.88
C SER A 117 4.69 -12.00 3.25
N HIS A 118 4.43 -12.60 4.41
CA HIS A 118 5.12 -13.82 4.85
C HIS A 118 4.91 -14.97 3.85
N GLN A 119 5.96 -15.78 3.63
CA GLN A 119 5.94 -16.82 2.58
C GLN A 119 4.94 -17.94 2.86
N GLY A 120 4.69 -18.26 4.13
CA GLY A 120 3.77 -19.33 4.52
C GLY A 120 2.27 -18.96 4.50
N ILE A 121 1.92 -17.73 4.14
CA ILE A 121 0.51 -17.36 3.90
C ILE A 121 0.08 -17.90 2.54
N ASP A 122 -1.07 -18.59 2.49
CA ASP A 122 -1.50 -19.22 1.24
C ASP A 122 -1.93 -18.19 0.18
N ILE A 123 -1.91 -18.61 -1.08
CA ILE A 123 -2.19 -17.74 -2.22
C ILE A 123 -3.61 -17.17 -2.22
N LYS A 124 -4.61 -17.91 -1.72
CA LYS A 124 -6.00 -17.44 -1.65
C LYS A 124 -6.12 -16.32 -0.63
N THR A 125 -5.52 -16.48 0.55
CA THR A 125 -5.46 -15.43 1.58
C THR A 125 -4.66 -14.23 1.10
N LYS A 126 -3.52 -14.44 0.43
CA LYS A 126 -2.74 -13.35 -0.19
C LYS A 126 -3.58 -12.55 -1.19
N ASN A 127 -4.29 -13.22 -2.09
CA ASN A 127 -5.14 -12.54 -3.08
C ASN A 127 -6.25 -11.73 -2.40
N GLN A 128 -6.98 -12.35 -1.46
CA GLN A 128 -8.06 -11.69 -0.72
C GLN A 128 -7.55 -10.45 0.04
N ALA A 129 -6.43 -10.57 0.73
CA ALA A 129 -5.84 -9.47 1.47
C ALA A 129 -5.34 -8.37 0.53
N THR A 130 -4.70 -8.73 -0.59
CA THR A 130 -4.19 -7.74 -1.56
C THR A 130 -5.32 -6.94 -2.18
N ASP A 131 -6.42 -7.59 -2.56
CA ASP A 131 -7.62 -6.91 -3.09
C ASP A 131 -8.21 -5.92 -2.09
N PHE A 132 -8.26 -6.29 -0.80
CA PHE A 132 -8.66 -5.38 0.27
C PHE A 132 -7.68 -4.22 0.42
N LEU A 133 -6.38 -4.50 0.48
CA LEU A 133 -5.33 -3.50 0.72
C LEU A 133 -5.29 -2.45 -0.40
N TYR A 134 -5.50 -2.83 -1.66
CA TYR A 134 -5.64 -1.89 -2.76
C TYR A 134 -6.75 -0.87 -2.51
N LYS A 135 -7.95 -1.37 -2.18
CA LYS A 135 -9.14 -0.55 -1.93
C LYS A 135 -8.96 0.32 -0.68
N ALA A 136 -8.45 -0.26 0.40
CA ALA A 136 -8.25 0.44 1.66
C ALA A 136 -7.24 1.58 1.52
N LEU A 137 -6.10 1.31 0.85
CA LEU A 137 -5.07 2.32 0.64
C LEU A 137 -5.51 3.40 -0.37
N PHE A 138 -6.33 3.04 -1.36
CA PHE A 138 -7.01 4.03 -2.20
C PHE A 138 -7.88 4.99 -1.38
N GLN A 139 -8.64 4.49 -0.39
CA GLN A 139 -9.45 5.34 0.47
C GLN A 139 -8.62 6.25 1.37
N VAL A 140 -7.47 5.78 1.88
CA VAL A 140 -6.51 6.64 2.62
C VAL A 140 -6.10 7.85 1.75
N GLY A 141 -5.85 7.62 0.46
CA GLY A 141 -5.56 8.69 -0.51
C GLY A 141 -6.75 9.54 -0.94
N ASN A 142 -7.98 9.21 -0.51
CA ASN A 142 -9.21 9.91 -0.88
C ASN A 142 -9.68 10.83 0.27
N THR A 143 -8.92 11.91 0.48
CA THR A 143 -9.07 12.88 1.59
C THR A 143 -10.43 13.57 1.69
N ASN A 144 -11.31 13.38 0.71
CA ASN A 144 -12.66 13.97 0.69
C ASN A 144 -13.64 13.26 1.64
N LYS A 145 -13.28 12.08 2.16
CA LYS A 145 -14.10 11.33 3.11
C LYS A 145 -13.56 11.53 4.52
N GLN A 146 -14.34 12.22 5.36
CA GLN A 146 -14.05 12.39 6.79
C GLN A 146 -15.05 11.66 7.69
N ASN A 147 -15.93 10.84 7.12
CA ASN A 147 -16.95 10.11 7.87
C ASN A 147 -16.30 8.98 8.69
N PRO A 148 -16.36 9.00 10.04
CA PRO A 148 -15.76 7.96 10.87
C PRO A 148 -16.31 6.56 10.60
N LEU A 149 -17.61 6.44 10.34
CA LEU A 149 -18.27 5.14 10.06
C LEU A 149 -17.76 4.51 8.77
N PHE A 150 -17.34 5.34 7.80
CA PHE A 150 -16.75 4.85 6.56
C PHE A 150 -15.43 4.10 6.83
N TYR A 151 -14.53 4.69 7.61
CA TYR A 151 -13.25 4.07 7.97
C TYR A 151 -13.42 2.90 8.94
N GLU A 152 -14.41 2.96 9.84
CA GLU A 152 -14.76 1.86 10.74
C GLU A 152 -15.12 0.58 9.96
N ASN A 153 -15.88 0.68 8.87
CA ASN A 153 -16.22 -0.48 8.04
C ASN A 153 -14.98 -1.14 7.42
N TYR A 154 -14.04 -0.34 6.90
CA TYR A 154 -12.76 -0.85 6.39
C TYR A 154 -11.92 -1.50 7.49
N ARG A 155 -11.88 -0.94 8.70
CA ARG A 155 -11.17 -1.55 9.83
C ARG A 155 -11.80 -2.88 10.25
N LYS A 156 -13.13 -2.99 10.27
CA LYS A 156 -13.83 -4.26 10.56
C LYS A 156 -13.56 -5.33 9.50
N GLU A 157 -13.59 -4.96 8.22
CA GLU A 157 -13.27 -5.89 7.13
C GLU A 157 -11.80 -6.33 7.19
N GLY A 158 -10.89 -5.37 7.36
CA GLY A 158 -9.46 -5.61 7.52
C GLY A 158 -9.16 -6.51 8.73
N GLY A 159 -9.83 -6.30 9.86
CA GLY A 159 -9.68 -7.15 11.05
C GLY A 159 -10.05 -8.61 10.81
N LYS A 160 -11.11 -8.88 10.03
CA LYS A 160 -11.48 -10.26 9.65
C LYS A 160 -10.40 -10.92 8.78
N ILE A 161 -9.88 -10.19 7.80
CA ILE A 161 -8.79 -10.67 6.94
C ILE A 161 -7.53 -10.90 7.77
N PHE A 162 -7.21 -9.99 8.68
CA PHE A 162 -6.05 -10.07 9.55
C PHE A 162 -6.12 -11.29 10.46
N GLN A 163 -7.29 -11.61 11.02
CA GLN A 163 -7.47 -12.82 11.82
C GLN A 163 -7.15 -14.10 11.03
N ILE A 164 -7.57 -14.18 9.77
CA ILE A 164 -7.26 -15.33 8.90
C ILE A 164 -5.75 -15.43 8.67
N ILE A 165 -5.10 -14.30 8.37
CA ILE A 165 -3.64 -14.23 8.17
C ILE A 165 -2.90 -14.68 9.43
N LEU A 166 -3.25 -14.16 10.60
CA LEU A 166 -2.61 -14.50 11.87
C LEU A 166 -2.78 -15.98 12.21
N ASN A 167 -3.97 -16.54 11.99
CA ASN A 167 -4.20 -17.97 12.20
C ASN A 167 -3.27 -18.81 11.33
N GLN A 168 -3.06 -18.43 10.07
CA GLN A 168 -2.11 -19.11 9.20
C GLN A 168 -0.68 -18.91 9.67
N TYR A 169 -0.30 -17.67 9.95
CA TYR A 169 1.05 -17.29 10.38
C TYR A 169 1.50 -18.09 11.61
N PHE A 170 0.69 -18.10 12.68
CA PHE A 170 1.03 -18.82 13.91
C PHE A 170 0.92 -20.34 13.76
N SER A 171 0.17 -20.85 12.79
CA SER A 171 0.16 -22.29 12.48
C SER A 171 1.45 -22.77 11.81
N LEU A 172 2.32 -21.86 11.35
CA LEU A 172 3.62 -22.20 10.77
C LEU A 172 4.68 -22.51 11.82
N GLU A 173 4.60 -21.90 13.01
CA GLU A 173 5.58 -22.06 14.08
C GLU A 173 5.47 -23.41 14.83
N TYR A 174 4.43 -24.20 14.53
CA TYR A 174 4.18 -25.52 15.12
C TYR A 174 4.45 -26.71 14.18
N LYS A 175 5.26 -26.51 13.13
CA LYS A 175 5.75 -27.57 12.23
C LYS A 175 7.26 -27.50 12.07
#